data_AF-A0A934DUM0-F1
#
_entry.id   AF-A0A934DUM0-F1
#
_cell.length_a   1.000
_cell.length_b   1.000
_cell.length_c   1.000
_cell.angle_alpha   90.00
_cell.angle_beta   90.00
_cell.angle_gamma   90.00
#
_symmetry.space_group_name_H-M   'P 1'
#
loop_
_entity.id
_entity.type
_entity.pdbx_description
1 polymer ?
#
loop_
_entity_poly.entity_id
_entity_poly.type
_entity_poly.pdbx_seq_one_letter_code
_entity_poly.pdbx_strand_id
1 'polypeptide(L)'
;MNAFADPRSRAVLPRAASTAALLGLALSACGLSSCHKATEADCEQILDRIVELELKDQGVTDPELVKKRTEETKSRKREQLIKSCVGKRVSQSNMECIRTAKNAAEITDKCLR
;
A
#
# COMPACT_ATOMS: atom_id res chain seq x y z
N MET A 1 -42.40 24.50 -8.88
CA MET A 1 -41.23 24.18 -8.05
C MET A 1 -40.56 22.98 -8.68
N ASN A 2 -39.36 23.21 -9.23
CA ASN A 2 -38.45 22.26 -9.90
C ASN A 2 -38.22 21.00 -9.05
N ALA A 3 -37.79 19.84 -9.53
CA ALA A 3 -37.50 19.24 -10.82
C ALA A 3 -37.15 17.79 -10.48
N PHE A 4 -37.50 16.79 -11.30
CA PHE A 4 -36.67 15.59 -11.50
C PHE A 4 -37.22 14.90 -12.74
N ALA A 5 -36.70 15.34 -13.89
CA ALA A 5 -36.85 14.62 -15.13
C ALA A 5 -36.03 13.32 -15.05
N ASP A 6 -36.71 12.19 -15.25
CA ASP A 6 -36.18 10.88 -15.64
C ASP A 6 -35.28 11.01 -16.88
N PRO A 7 -34.30 10.11 -17.12
CA PRO A 7 -34.68 8.81 -17.68
C PRO A 7 -33.73 7.64 -17.34
N ARG A 8 -34.22 6.67 -16.56
CA ARG A 8 -33.82 5.28 -16.78
C ARG A 8 -34.25 4.87 -18.20
N SER A 9 -33.40 4.08 -18.87
CA SER A 9 -33.74 3.30 -20.07
C SER A 9 -33.68 4.02 -21.43
N ARG A 10 -32.48 4.09 -22.00
CA ARG A 10 -32.29 3.88 -23.45
C ARG A 10 -31.09 2.97 -23.69
N ALA A 11 -31.41 1.72 -23.99
CA ALA A 11 -30.50 0.73 -24.54
C ALA A 11 -29.97 1.18 -25.90
N VAL A 12 -28.65 1.18 -26.10
CA VAL A 12 -28.00 0.95 -27.40
C VAL A 12 -26.62 0.35 -27.15
N LEU A 13 -26.45 -0.94 -27.43
CA LEU A 13 -25.14 -1.55 -27.73
C LEU A 13 -24.94 -1.48 -29.25
N PRO A 14 -23.71 -1.25 -29.73
CA PRO A 14 -23.15 -2.28 -30.61
C PRO A 14 -21.66 -2.57 -30.40
N ARG A 15 -21.27 -3.69 -31.01
CA ARG A 15 -20.05 -4.49 -30.92
C ARG A 15 -18.76 -3.81 -31.42
N ALA A 16 -17.67 -4.25 -30.79
CA ALA A 16 -16.32 -4.50 -31.32
C ALA A 16 -15.39 -3.31 -31.64
N ALA A 17 -14.40 -3.08 -30.75
CA ALA A 17 -13.02 -2.80 -31.11
C ALA A 17 -12.10 -3.04 -29.91
N SER A 18 -11.08 -3.86 -30.11
CA SER A 18 -9.98 -4.14 -29.19
C SER A 18 -9.23 -2.87 -28.79
N THR A 19 -8.89 -2.71 -27.52
CA THR A 19 -7.57 -2.30 -26.99
C THR A 19 -7.65 -2.05 -25.48
N ALA A 20 -6.53 -2.34 -24.80
CA ALA A 20 -6.35 -2.39 -23.36
C ALA A 20 -6.90 -1.17 -22.59
N ALA A 21 -7.67 -1.42 -21.54
CA ALA A 21 -8.05 -0.41 -20.56
C ALA A 21 -7.98 -1.00 -19.15
N LEU A 22 -6.79 -0.85 -18.55
CA LEU A 22 -6.56 -0.53 -17.14
C LEU A 22 -7.67 -0.94 -16.16
N LEU A 23 -7.57 -2.14 -15.60
CA LEU A 23 -8.17 -2.44 -14.29
C LEU A 23 -7.40 -1.63 -13.21
N GLY A 24 -7.70 -0.35 -13.12
CA GLY A 24 -7.39 0.48 -11.97
C GLY A 24 -8.30 0.05 -10.82
N LEU A 25 -7.80 -0.86 -9.99
CA LEU A 25 -8.49 -1.35 -8.81
C LEU A 25 -8.57 -0.21 -7.77
N ALA A 26 -9.60 0.62 -7.90
CA ALA A 26 -10.00 1.61 -6.90
C ALA A 26 -10.66 0.87 -5.73
N LEU A 27 -9.86 0.40 -4.76
CA LEU A 27 -10.40 0.06 -3.44
C LEU A 27 -10.48 1.34 -2.60
N SER A 28 -11.56 2.08 -2.79
CA SER A 28 -12.05 3.06 -1.83
C SER A 28 -12.72 2.32 -0.67
N ALA A 29 -11.95 1.92 0.34
CA ALA A 29 -12.50 1.42 1.60
C ALA A 29 -12.85 2.60 2.52
N CYS A 30 -14.02 3.21 2.31
CA CYS A 30 -14.71 3.96 3.35
C CYS A 30 -15.29 2.95 4.36
N GLY A 31 -14.58 2.71 5.45
CA GLY A 31 -15.07 1.84 6.52
C GLY A 31 -14.26 2.03 7.79
N LEU A 32 -14.72 2.94 8.66
CA LEU A 32 -14.43 3.02 10.10
C LEU A 32 -13.08 2.42 10.56
N SER A 33 -11.99 2.86 9.93
CA SER A 33 -10.68 2.30 10.23
C SER A 33 -10.24 2.83 11.58
N SER A 34 -10.17 1.96 12.58
CA SER A 34 -9.64 2.29 13.90
C SER A 34 -8.22 2.83 13.71
N CYS A 35 -8.10 4.16 13.71
CA CYS A 35 -6.84 4.86 13.52
C CYS A 35 -6.17 4.94 14.89
N HIS A 36 -5.11 4.16 15.07
CA HIS A 36 -4.30 4.20 16.28
C HIS A 36 -2.99 4.93 16.03
N LYS A 37 -2.31 5.23 17.13
CA LYS A 37 -0.93 5.70 17.08
C LYS A 37 -0.05 4.49 16.81
N ALA A 38 0.77 4.59 15.76
CA ALA A 38 1.70 3.54 15.40
C ALA A 38 2.58 3.20 16.61
N THR A 39 2.52 1.94 17.00
CA THR A 39 3.37 1.37 18.04
C THR A 39 4.73 0.98 17.45
N GLU A 40 5.70 0.65 18.30
CA GLU A 40 6.98 0.16 17.82
C GLU A 40 6.81 -1.10 16.95
N ALA A 41 5.92 -2.02 17.35
CA ALA A 41 5.62 -3.24 16.60
C ALA A 41 5.03 -2.95 15.20
N ASP A 42 4.16 -1.95 15.07
CA ASP A 42 3.64 -1.53 13.76
C ASP A 42 4.79 -1.03 12.86
N CYS A 43 5.67 -0.20 13.43
CA CYS A 43 6.80 0.36 12.70
C CYS A 43 7.83 -0.69 12.30
N GLU A 44 8.06 -1.70 13.14
CA GLU A 44 8.90 -2.85 12.79
C GLU A 44 8.29 -3.64 11.62
N GLN A 45 6.99 -3.90 11.65
CA GLN A 45 6.31 -4.63 10.58
C GLN A 45 6.38 -3.87 9.25
N ILE A 46 6.26 -2.54 9.28
CA ILE A 46 6.42 -1.68 8.09
C ILE A 46 7.86 -1.74 7.58
N LEU A 47 8.85 -1.62 8.47
CA LEU A 47 10.26 -1.67 8.13
C LEU A 47 10.63 -3.00 7.47
N ASP A 48 10.19 -4.11 8.05
CA ASP A 48 10.49 -5.45 7.53
C ASP A 48 9.95 -5.61 6.11
N ARG A 49 8.73 -5.13 5.88
CA ARG A 49 8.12 -5.16 4.54
C ARG A 49 8.84 -4.25 3.55
N ILE A 50 9.27 -3.06 3.96
CA ILE A 50 10.06 -2.15 3.12
C ILE A 50 11.37 -2.80 2.72
N VAL A 51 12.12 -3.35 3.68
CA VAL A 51 13.42 -3.99 3.41
C VAL A 51 13.26 -5.20 2.51
N GLU A 52 12.24 -6.05 2.74
CA GLU A 52 11.93 -7.17 1.86
C GLU A 52 11.71 -6.72 0.41
N LEU A 53 10.90 -5.67 0.22
CA LEU A 53 10.61 -5.13 -1.11
C LEU A 53 11.81 -4.43 -1.74
N GLU A 54 12.62 -3.69 -0.98
CA GLU A 54 13.87 -3.07 -1.47
C GLU A 54 14.87 -4.12 -1.96
N LEU A 55 15.03 -5.23 -1.23
CA LEU A 55 15.96 -6.29 -1.62
C LEU A 55 15.47 -7.05 -2.85
N LYS A 56 14.16 -7.30 -2.93
CA LYS A 56 13.54 -7.89 -4.11
C LYS A 56 13.70 -7.02 -5.36
N ASP A 57 13.54 -5.70 -5.21
CA ASP A 57 13.71 -4.73 -6.31
C ASP A 57 15.17 -4.65 -6.78
N GLN A 58 16.13 -4.81 -5.86
CA GLN A 58 17.56 -4.93 -6.16
C GLN A 58 17.96 -6.27 -6.79
N GLY A 59 17.02 -7.19 -7.03
CA GLY A 59 17.29 -8.51 -7.59
C GLY A 59 17.98 -9.47 -6.61
N VAL A 60 18.01 -9.14 -5.32
CA VAL A 60 18.55 -10.03 -4.28
C VAL A 60 17.47 -11.03 -3.92
N THR A 61 17.50 -12.21 -4.55
CA THR A 61 16.54 -13.30 -4.31
C THR A 61 17.14 -14.50 -3.57
N ASP A 62 18.47 -14.53 -3.42
CA ASP A 62 19.14 -15.57 -2.66
C ASP A 62 18.80 -15.43 -1.16
N PRO A 63 18.28 -16.48 -0.51
CA PRO A 63 17.76 -16.37 0.86
C PRO A 63 18.84 -16.05 1.90
N GLU A 64 20.09 -16.49 1.71
CA GLU A 64 21.19 -16.17 2.63
C GLU A 64 21.65 -14.72 2.46
N LEU A 65 21.76 -14.27 1.20
CA LEU A 65 22.09 -12.86 0.92
C LEU A 65 20.97 -11.93 1.35
N VAL A 66 19.71 -12.29 1.14
CA VAL A 66 18.55 -11.54 1.65
C VAL A 66 18.65 -11.42 3.15
N LYS A 67 18.85 -12.52 3.89
CA LYS A 67 18.94 -12.45 5.36
C LYS A 67 20.06 -11.52 5.81
N LYS A 68 21.26 -11.66 5.24
CA LYS A 68 22.40 -10.80 5.59
C LYS A 68 22.13 -9.33 5.27
N ARG A 69 21.62 -9.03 4.08
CA ARG A 69 21.31 -7.67 3.64
C ARG A 69 20.14 -7.06 4.40
N THR A 70 19.16 -7.87 4.80
CA THR A 70 18.05 -7.47 5.65
C THR A 70 18.58 -7.03 7.00
N GLU A 71 19.40 -7.83 7.68
CA GLU A 71 19.96 -7.47 8.98
C GLU A 71 20.83 -6.20 8.91
N GLU A 72 21.70 -6.08 7.90
CA GLU A 72 22.53 -4.90 7.67
C GLU A 72 21.68 -3.63 7.41
N THR A 73 20.63 -3.76 6.60
CA THR A 73 19.76 -2.63 6.21
C THR A 73 18.82 -2.26 7.34
N LYS A 74 18.22 -3.25 8.01
CA LYS A 74 17.37 -3.09 9.18
C LYS A 74 18.16 -2.41 10.28
N SER A 75 19.35 -2.87 10.65
CA SER A 75 20.15 -2.24 11.70
C SER A 75 20.42 -0.75 11.44
N ARG A 76 20.77 -0.37 10.20
CA ARG A 76 21.04 1.03 9.85
C ARG A 76 19.79 1.90 9.77
N LYS A 77 18.68 1.37 9.24
CA LYS A 77 17.45 2.14 9.01
C LYS A 77 16.46 2.09 10.18
N ARG A 78 16.56 1.07 11.05
CA ARG A 78 15.61 0.79 12.14
C ARG A 78 15.45 1.97 13.07
N GLU A 79 16.55 2.51 13.58
CA GLU A 79 16.47 3.59 14.56
C GLU A 79 15.78 4.84 14.00
N GLN A 80 16.16 5.26 12.79
CA GLN A 80 15.56 6.43 12.14
C GLN A 80 14.10 6.21 11.76
N LEU A 81 13.76 5.03 11.24
CA LEU A 81 12.39 4.71 10.83
C LEU A 81 11.46 4.52 12.03
N ILE A 82 11.89 3.81 13.08
CA ILE A 82 11.08 3.67 14.31
C ILE A 82 10.84 5.04 14.94
N LYS A 83 11.87 5.88 15.08
CA LYS A 83 11.72 7.23 15.64
C LYS A 83 10.77 8.12 14.84
N SER A 84 10.75 7.97 13.51
CA SER A 84 9.89 8.79 12.63
C SER A 84 8.48 8.22 12.45
N CYS A 85 8.30 6.93 12.67
CA CYS A 85 7.03 6.20 12.54
C CYS A 85 6.22 6.18 13.84
N VAL A 86 6.85 5.96 14.99
CA VAL A 86 6.13 5.84 16.27
C VAL A 86 5.34 7.12 16.56
N GLY A 87 4.05 6.97 16.89
CA GLY A 87 3.15 8.09 17.15
C GLY A 87 2.55 8.75 15.90
N LYS A 88 2.91 8.31 14.69
CA LYS A 88 2.16 8.62 13.45
C LYS A 88 0.81 7.91 13.47
N ARG A 89 -0.13 8.42 12.68
CA ARG A 89 -1.44 7.75 12.52
C ARG A 89 -1.26 6.60 11.55
N VAL A 90 -1.61 5.40 12.01
CA VAL A 90 -1.72 4.20 11.20
C VAL A 90 -3.11 3.64 11.42
N SER A 91 -3.72 3.18 10.34
CA SER A 91 -5.00 2.48 10.37
C SER A 91 -4.79 1.02 9.99
N GLN A 92 -5.74 0.14 10.33
CA GLN A 92 -5.69 -1.25 9.87
C GLN A 92 -5.68 -1.35 8.33
N SER A 93 -6.40 -0.47 7.64
CA SER A 93 -6.38 -0.40 6.17
C SER A 93 -5.00 -0.03 5.63
N ASN A 94 -4.27 0.86 6.33
CA ASN A 94 -2.89 1.19 5.95
C ASN A 94 -1.99 -0.04 6.08
N MET A 95 -2.13 -0.82 7.17
CA MET A 95 -1.35 -2.04 7.36
C MET A 95 -1.68 -3.12 6.32
N GLU A 96 -2.93 -3.24 5.90
CA GLU A 96 -3.33 -4.13 4.80
C GLU A 96 -2.76 -3.68 3.45
N CYS A 97 -2.76 -2.37 3.18
CA CYS A 97 -2.10 -1.80 2.00
C CYS A 97 -0.60 -2.15 1.99
N ILE A 98 0.08 -2.02 3.12
CA ILE A 98 1.52 -2.32 3.25
C ILE A 98 1.82 -3.80 2.95
N ARG A 99 0.98 -4.72 3.44
CA ARG A 99 1.12 -6.16 3.17
C ARG A 99 1.01 -6.50 1.69
N THR A 100 0.19 -5.76 0.94
CA THR A 100 -0.07 -6.02 -0.48
C THR A 100 0.75 -5.16 -1.44
N ALA A 101 1.49 -4.17 -0.93
CA ALA A 101 2.34 -3.30 -1.71
C ALA A 101 3.39 -4.06 -2.53
N LYS A 102 3.63 -3.59 -3.76
CA LYS A 102 4.54 -4.23 -4.72
C LYS A 102 5.99 -3.75 -4.63
N ASN A 103 6.20 -2.56 -4.09
CA ASN A 103 7.53 -1.97 -3.87
C ASN A 103 7.50 -1.03 -2.66
N ALA A 104 8.70 -0.64 -2.18
CA ALA A 104 8.84 0.21 -1.00
C ALA A 104 8.28 1.64 -1.20
N ALA A 105 8.34 2.18 -2.42
CA ALA A 105 7.79 3.49 -2.74
C ALA A 105 6.27 3.52 -2.55
N GLU A 106 5.57 2.47 -2.99
CA GLU A 106 4.12 2.34 -2.84
C GLU A 106 3.65 2.38 -1.38
N ILE A 107 4.43 1.82 -0.46
CA ILE A 107 4.15 1.89 0.99
C ILE A 107 4.10 3.34 1.47
N THR A 108 5.09 4.15 1.08
CA THR A 108 5.19 5.54 1.55
C THR A 108 4.22 6.46 0.83
N ASP A 109 4.06 6.28 -0.49
CA ASP A 109 3.29 7.19 -1.34
C ASP A 109 1.78 6.93 -1.34
N LYS A 110 1.37 5.68 -1.12
CA LYS A 110 -0.05 5.27 -1.17
C LYS A 110 -0.60 4.78 0.16
N CYS A 111 0.18 4.05 0.96
CA CYS A 111 -0.34 3.43 2.19
C CYS A 111 -0.21 4.32 3.43
N LEU A 112 0.79 5.20 3.49
CA LEU A 112 1.13 6.01 4.68
C LEU A 112 0.96 7.52 4.47
N ARG A 113 0.21 7.92 3.44
CA ARG A 113 -0.03 9.32 3.07
C ARG A 113 -1.01 10.03 4.00
#